data_AF-A0A182KGD6-F1
#
_entry.id   AF-A0A182KGD6-F1
#
_cell.length_a   1.000
_cell.length_b   1.000
_cell.length_c   1.000
_cell.angle_alpha   90.00
_cell.angle_beta   90.00
_cell.angle_gamma   90.00
#
_symmetry.space_group_name_H-M   'P 1'
#
loop_
_entity.id
_entity.type
_entity.pdbx_description
1 polymer ?
#
loop_
_entity_poly.entity_id
_entity_poly.type
_entity_poly.pdbx_seq_one_letter_code
_entity_poly.pdbx_strand_id
1 'polypeptide(L)'
;MCGTPPLPHPTLPDGLTGRRVKNYDSRFQQQPAHELGFGYYYQGDIMLPTEPKSQDRLSVSEEHTSTVWPHAIVPYYITPNSFTPNEVRIIEQSMNEFHTKTCVRFVPRTPDTPYYVQITNRPAGCYASVGRVQDSNQNVMNLQAPGCLAGGTPMHEMMHILGFLHEVSRPDRDDYIYVNRSALEPRYQTESFYRNNFAKFERDVETYNIDYNYGSIMHYTRYAGARDRNYPVLVNLVSEQSKTLF
;
A
#
# COMPACT_ATOMS: atom_id res chain seq x y z
N MET A 1 19.83 2.94 -26.81
CA MET A 1 19.04 3.94 -26.07
C MET A 1 17.87 3.21 -25.43
N CYS A 2 17.98 2.81 -24.17
CA CYS A 2 16.85 2.23 -23.45
C CYS A 2 16.02 3.38 -22.92
N GLY A 3 14.84 3.59 -23.53
CA GLY A 3 13.92 4.63 -23.11
C GLY A 3 13.50 4.40 -21.66
N THR A 4 13.48 5.47 -20.86
CA THR A 4 12.82 5.47 -19.57
C THR A 4 11.39 4.92 -19.73
N PRO A 5 10.95 3.98 -18.87
CA PRO A 5 9.56 3.53 -18.88
C PRO A 5 8.62 4.74 -18.81
N PRO A 6 7.48 4.73 -19.52
CA PRO A 6 6.48 5.77 -19.32
C PRO A 6 6.06 5.78 -17.85
N LEU A 7 6.03 6.97 -17.26
CA LEU A 7 5.55 7.17 -15.88
C LEU A 7 4.13 6.60 -15.76
N PRO A 8 3.80 5.94 -14.65
CA PRO A 8 2.45 5.40 -14.46
C PRO A 8 1.42 6.53 -14.49
N HIS A 9 0.28 6.27 -15.16
CA HIS A 9 -0.81 7.23 -15.26
C HIS A 9 -1.45 7.49 -13.89
N PRO A 10 -2.00 8.70 -13.65
CA PRO A 10 -2.77 8.98 -12.45
C PRO A 10 -3.86 7.91 -12.24
N THR A 11 -3.91 7.36 -11.04
CA THR A 11 -4.91 6.37 -10.67
C THR A 11 -6.20 7.06 -10.28
N LEU A 12 -7.34 6.49 -10.67
CA LEU A 12 -8.65 6.99 -10.29
C LEU A 12 -9.44 5.88 -9.60
N PRO A 13 -10.24 6.20 -8.58
CA PRO A 13 -11.08 5.22 -7.90
C PRO A 13 -12.03 4.47 -8.85
N ASP A 14 -12.08 3.14 -8.73
CA ASP A 14 -12.82 2.27 -9.63
C ASP A 14 -14.05 1.64 -8.98
N GLY A 15 -15.19 1.70 -9.70
CA GLY A 15 -16.47 1.20 -9.21
C GLY A 15 -16.55 -0.33 -9.08
N LEU A 16 -15.80 -1.10 -9.87
CA LEU A 16 -15.77 -2.56 -9.73
C LEU A 16 -15.02 -2.97 -8.45
N THR A 17 -13.87 -2.34 -8.22
CA THR A 17 -13.09 -2.48 -6.98
C THR A 17 -13.97 -2.15 -5.78
N GLY A 18 -14.71 -1.04 -5.83
CA GLY A 18 -15.63 -0.67 -4.76
C GLY A 18 -16.72 -1.71 -4.47
N ARG A 19 -17.28 -2.36 -5.50
CA ARG A 19 -18.24 -3.46 -5.31
C ARG A 19 -17.59 -4.69 -4.67
N ARG A 20 -16.36 -5.01 -5.06
CA ARG A 20 -15.61 -6.15 -4.48
C ARG A 20 -15.32 -5.92 -3.01
N VAL A 21 -14.83 -4.73 -2.65
CA VAL A 21 -14.53 -4.36 -1.26
C VAL A 21 -15.79 -4.29 -0.40
N LYS A 22 -16.91 -3.78 -0.95
CA LYS A 22 -18.20 -3.75 -0.23
C LYS A 22 -18.70 -5.15 0.14
N ASN A 23 -18.44 -6.13 -0.72
CA ASN A 23 -18.84 -7.53 -0.52
C ASN A 23 -17.73 -8.37 0.13
N TYR A 24 -16.64 -7.75 0.57
CA TYR A 24 -15.51 -8.45 1.16
C TYR A 24 -15.83 -8.98 2.56
N ASP A 25 -15.44 -10.22 2.82
CA ASP A 25 -15.53 -10.86 4.13
C ASP A 25 -14.25 -11.63 4.44
N SER A 26 -13.48 -11.12 5.40
CA SER A 26 -12.20 -11.70 5.86
C SER A 26 -12.33 -13.12 6.42
N ARG A 27 -13.53 -13.58 6.77
CA ARG A 27 -13.77 -14.96 7.23
C ARG A 27 -13.68 -15.98 6.08
N PHE A 28 -13.94 -15.54 4.85
CA PHE A 28 -13.99 -16.40 3.67
C PHE A 28 -12.90 -16.07 2.64
N GLN A 29 -12.37 -14.85 2.68
CA GLN A 29 -11.33 -14.38 1.77
C GLN A 29 -10.00 -14.26 2.49
N GLN A 30 -9.02 -15.05 2.04
CA GLN A 30 -7.68 -15.11 2.63
C GLN A 30 -6.78 -13.95 2.16
N GLN A 31 -7.09 -13.35 1.01
CA GLN A 31 -6.38 -12.15 0.56
C GLN A 31 -6.88 -10.91 1.31
N PRO A 32 -6.02 -9.94 1.64
CA PRO A 32 -6.42 -8.65 2.15
C PRO A 32 -7.34 -7.90 1.18
N ALA A 33 -8.14 -6.98 1.70
CA ALA A 33 -9.08 -6.22 0.89
C ALA A 33 -8.38 -5.26 -0.10
N HIS A 34 -7.19 -4.75 0.23
CA HIS A 34 -6.42 -3.82 -0.61
C HIS A 34 -5.95 -4.46 -1.93
N GLU A 35 -5.64 -5.75 -1.94
CA GLU A 35 -5.32 -6.48 -3.17
C GLU A 35 -6.48 -6.59 -4.19
N LEU A 36 -7.71 -6.23 -3.81
CA LEU A 36 -8.85 -6.24 -4.74
C LEU A 36 -8.78 -5.13 -5.80
N GLY A 37 -7.92 -4.12 -5.63
CA GLY A 37 -7.69 -3.04 -6.58
C GLY A 37 -6.67 -3.36 -7.68
N PHE A 38 -6.14 -4.59 -7.73
CA PHE A 38 -5.22 -5.01 -8.81
C PHE A 38 -5.81 -4.76 -10.21
N GLY A 39 -5.05 -4.02 -11.01
CA GLY A 39 -5.42 -3.61 -12.36
C GLY A 39 -6.17 -2.27 -12.43
N TYR A 40 -6.45 -1.63 -11.30
CA TYR A 40 -7.12 -0.33 -11.21
C TYR A 40 -6.27 0.72 -10.50
N TYR A 41 -5.61 0.34 -9.40
CA TYR A 41 -4.67 1.19 -8.68
C TYR A 41 -3.23 0.73 -8.95
N TYR A 42 -2.27 1.64 -8.81
CA TYR A 42 -0.86 1.30 -8.95
C TYR A 42 -0.53 0.30 -7.85
N GLN A 43 0.11 -0.81 -8.18
CA GLN A 43 0.38 -1.88 -7.21
C GLN A 43 -0.85 -2.35 -6.40
N GLY A 44 -2.06 -2.17 -6.94
CA GLY A 44 -3.29 -2.65 -6.32
C GLY A 44 -3.98 -1.68 -5.37
N ASP A 45 -3.27 -0.75 -4.73
CA ASP A 45 -3.79 0.15 -3.68
C ASP A 45 -3.02 1.48 -3.52
N ILE A 46 -2.06 1.78 -4.39
CA ILE A 46 -1.37 3.07 -4.35
C ILE A 46 -2.08 4.08 -5.24
N MET A 47 -2.41 5.23 -4.63
CA MET A 47 -2.97 6.38 -5.31
C MET A 47 -1.85 7.31 -5.79
N LEU A 48 -1.60 7.32 -7.09
CA LEU A 48 -0.63 8.21 -7.73
C LEU A 48 -1.20 9.62 -7.88
N PRO A 49 -0.41 10.68 -7.63
CA PRO A 49 -0.83 12.06 -7.83
C PRO A 49 -1.07 12.35 -9.32
N THR A 50 -1.93 13.34 -9.60
CA THR A 50 -2.28 13.75 -10.97
C THR A 50 -1.13 14.38 -11.74
N GLU A 51 -0.10 14.87 -11.05
CA GLU A 51 1.13 15.40 -11.63
C GLU A 51 2.30 14.45 -11.28
N PRO A 52 2.88 13.73 -12.27
CA PRO A 52 3.88 12.72 -11.99
C PRO A 52 5.23 13.38 -11.69
N LYS A 53 5.51 13.63 -10.41
CA LYS A 53 6.90 13.76 -9.94
C LYS A 53 7.42 12.34 -9.73
N SER A 54 8.46 11.96 -10.46
CA SER A 54 9.11 10.63 -10.46
C SER A 54 8.96 9.86 -9.13
N GLN A 55 8.14 8.80 -9.13
CA GLN A 55 7.86 7.98 -7.94
C GLN A 55 8.55 6.61 -8.00
N ASP A 56 9.84 6.58 -8.34
CA ASP A 56 10.64 5.36 -8.22
C ASP A 56 11.27 5.27 -6.82
N ARG A 57 10.50 5.01 -5.75
CA ARG A 57 11.04 4.99 -4.36
C ARG A 57 10.32 4.05 -3.40
N LEU A 58 10.92 2.92 -3.03
CA LEU A 58 10.35 1.90 -2.12
C LEU A 58 10.06 2.41 -0.69
N SER A 59 10.88 3.35 -0.23
CA SER A 59 10.62 4.14 0.96
C SER A 59 11.19 5.52 0.71
N VAL A 60 10.60 6.55 1.32
CA VAL A 60 11.16 7.90 1.21
C VAL A 60 12.50 7.95 1.93
N SER A 61 13.62 7.88 1.19
CA SER A 61 14.96 8.17 1.73
C SER A 61 15.00 9.54 2.41
N GLU A 62 15.68 9.61 3.56
CA GLU A 62 15.83 10.81 4.41
C GLU A 62 16.35 12.04 3.64
N GLU A 63 17.04 11.84 2.52
CA GLU A 63 17.59 12.90 1.67
C GLU A 63 16.49 13.79 1.04
N HIS A 64 15.24 13.30 0.98
CA HIS A 64 14.07 14.07 0.55
C HIS A 64 13.16 14.41 1.75
N THR A 65 13.59 15.38 2.55
CA THR A 65 12.89 15.88 3.74
C THR A 65 11.45 16.36 3.49
N SER A 66 11.07 16.67 2.25
CA SER A 66 9.71 17.12 1.92
C SER A 66 8.68 16.00 1.88
N THR A 67 9.10 14.76 1.59
CA THR A 67 8.20 13.62 1.41
C THR A 67 8.05 12.71 2.65
N VAL A 68 8.84 12.96 3.69
CA VAL A 68 8.66 12.36 5.02
C VAL A 68 7.81 13.29 5.88
N TRP A 69 7.02 12.72 6.79
CA TRP A 69 6.31 13.48 7.82
C TRP A 69 7.27 14.01 8.88
N PRO A 70 7.38 15.34 9.08
CA PRO A 70 8.31 15.92 10.05
C PRO A 70 8.06 15.39 11.46
N HIS A 71 9.14 15.09 12.17
CA HIS A 71 9.12 14.58 13.55
C HIS A 71 8.31 13.29 13.75
N ALA A 72 8.09 12.52 12.67
CA ALA A 72 7.22 11.34 12.67
C ALA A 72 5.77 11.65 13.12
N ILE A 73 5.32 12.90 12.98
CA ILE A 73 3.95 13.32 13.29
C ILE A 73 3.15 13.35 11.99
N VAL A 74 2.06 12.59 11.95
CA VAL A 74 1.13 12.51 10.83
C VAL A 74 -0.20 13.14 11.25
N PRO A 75 -0.43 14.43 10.94
CA PRO A 75 -1.72 15.04 11.18
C PRO A 75 -2.78 14.39 10.27
N TYR A 76 -3.96 14.11 10.81
CA TYR A 76 -5.05 13.51 10.04
C TYR A 76 -6.37 14.25 10.23
N TYR A 77 -7.25 14.07 9.25
CA TYR A 77 -8.63 14.53 9.28
C TYR A 77 -9.54 13.39 8.80
N ILE A 78 -10.35 12.84 9.70
CA ILE A 78 -11.39 11.88 9.32
C ILE A 78 -12.57 12.65 8.75
N THR A 79 -12.95 12.32 7.52
CA THR A 79 -14.06 12.98 6.82
C THR A 79 -15.37 12.76 7.61
N PRO A 80 -16.11 13.82 7.96
CA PRO A 80 -17.33 13.71 8.74
C PRO A 80 -18.35 12.79 8.07
N ASN A 81 -19.04 11.97 8.87
CA ASN A 81 -20.05 11.01 8.44
C ASN A 81 -19.55 9.93 7.44
N SER A 82 -18.23 9.80 7.23
CA SER A 82 -17.67 8.70 6.43
C SER A 82 -17.56 7.40 7.21
N PHE A 83 -17.56 7.42 8.54
CA PHE A 83 -17.39 6.21 9.34
C PHE A 83 -18.37 6.21 10.51
N THR A 84 -18.87 5.03 10.86
CA THR A 84 -19.59 4.81 12.12
C THR A 84 -18.64 4.89 13.31
N PRO A 85 -19.12 5.12 14.54
CA PRO A 85 -18.27 5.14 15.73
C PRO A 85 -17.44 3.86 15.92
N ASN A 86 -17.98 2.70 15.53
CA ASN A 86 -17.23 1.45 15.62
C ASN A 86 -16.08 1.38 14.61
N GLU A 87 -16.31 1.87 13.39
CA GLU A 87 -15.29 1.92 12.34
C GLU A 87 -14.18 2.91 12.68
N VAL A 88 -14.52 4.05 13.27
CA VAL A 88 -13.52 5.01 13.81
C VAL A 88 -12.64 4.33 14.86
N ARG A 89 -13.21 3.54 15.79
CA ARG A 89 -12.41 2.79 16.78
C ARG A 89 -11.41 1.84 16.15
N ILE A 90 -11.75 1.18 15.04
CA ILE A 90 -10.81 0.27 14.33
C ILE A 90 -9.63 1.07 13.76
N ILE A 91 -9.91 2.24 13.18
CA ILE A 91 -8.88 3.16 12.66
C ILE A 91 -7.97 3.62 13.81
N GLU A 92 -8.55 4.05 14.93
CA GLU A 92 -7.80 4.50 16.11
C GLU A 92 -6.96 3.37 16.75
N GLN A 93 -7.50 2.14 16.82
CA GLN A 93 -6.74 0.97 17.27
C GLN A 93 -5.53 0.70 16.36
N SER A 94 -5.72 0.82 15.04
CA SER A 94 -4.64 0.67 14.07
C SER A 94 -3.57 1.76 14.24
N MET A 95 -3.95 3.01 14.53
CA MET A 95 -3.00 4.08 14.89
C MET A 95 -2.24 3.75 16.18
N ASN A 96 -2.92 3.19 17.18
CA ASN A 96 -2.32 2.84 18.47
C ASN A 96 -1.26 1.73 18.35
N GLU A 97 -1.37 0.83 17.37
CA GLU A 97 -0.30 -0.13 17.05
C GLU A 97 1.02 0.57 16.69
N PHE A 98 0.97 1.68 15.94
CA PHE A 98 2.16 2.49 15.66
C PHE A 98 2.64 3.26 16.89
N HIS A 99 1.71 3.82 17.68
CA HIS A 99 2.05 4.62 18.87
C HIS A 99 2.81 3.79 19.91
N THR A 100 2.44 2.52 20.07
CA THR A 100 3.02 1.61 21.07
C THR A 100 4.34 0.97 20.63
N LYS A 101 4.56 0.81 19.31
CA LYS A 101 5.73 0.08 18.77
C LYS A 101 6.79 0.98 18.14
N THR A 102 6.47 2.23 17.83
CA THR A 102 7.35 3.15 17.07
C THR A 102 7.29 4.57 17.64
N CYS A 103 8.08 5.47 17.06
CA CYS A 103 8.01 6.92 17.34
C CYS A 103 6.90 7.65 16.55
N VAL A 104 6.23 6.99 15.59
CA VAL A 104 5.20 7.61 14.75
C VAL A 104 3.98 8.01 15.57
N ARG A 105 3.48 9.22 15.35
CA ARG A 105 2.28 9.76 16.01
C ARG A 105 1.28 10.30 15.00
N PHE A 106 0.19 9.56 14.81
CA PHE A 106 -1.02 10.08 14.18
C PHE A 106 -1.76 11.02 15.13
N VAL A 107 -1.99 12.27 14.73
CA VAL A 107 -2.65 13.28 15.57
C VAL A 107 -3.78 13.98 14.80
N PRO A 108 -4.91 14.32 15.44
CA PRO A 108 -5.92 15.15 14.79
C PRO A 108 -5.32 16.47 14.33
N ARG A 109 -5.62 16.90 13.09
CA ARG A 109 -5.17 18.20 12.60
C ARG A 109 -5.78 19.35 13.41
N THR A 110 -5.05 20.44 13.49
CA THR A 110 -5.58 21.75 13.91
C THR A 110 -6.02 22.56 12.70
N PRO A 111 -6.75 23.68 12.87
CA PRO A 111 -7.02 24.62 11.79
C PRO A 111 -5.77 25.13 11.07
N ASP A 112 -4.66 25.30 11.80
CA ASP A 112 -3.39 25.83 11.28
C ASP A 112 -2.45 24.75 10.70
N THR A 113 -2.87 23.49 10.68
CA THR A 113 -2.06 22.39 10.14
C THR A 113 -2.06 22.47 8.60
N PRO A 114 -0.91 22.77 7.95
CA PRO A 114 -0.89 23.01 6.50
C PRO A 114 -1.04 21.73 5.68
N TYR A 115 -0.46 20.62 6.17
CA TYR A 115 -0.44 19.33 5.49
C TYR A 115 -0.94 18.25 6.42
N TYR A 116 -1.94 17.49 5.98
CA TYR A 116 -2.54 16.41 6.75
C TYR A 116 -3.07 15.33 5.80
N VAL A 117 -3.32 14.15 6.34
CA VAL A 117 -3.94 13.03 5.63
C VAL A 117 -5.45 13.13 5.74
N GLN A 118 -6.14 13.14 4.60
CA GLN A 118 -7.58 13.00 4.56
C GLN A 118 -7.96 11.51 4.60
N ILE A 119 -8.61 11.10 5.69
CA ILE A 119 -9.12 9.74 5.88
C ILE A 119 -10.60 9.72 5.48
N THR A 120 -10.97 8.84 4.56
CA THR A 120 -12.32 8.76 3.97
C THR A 120 -12.69 7.30 3.71
N ASN A 121 -13.98 7.00 3.52
CA ASN A 121 -14.46 5.67 3.11
C ASN A 121 -14.96 5.63 1.65
N ARG A 122 -14.79 6.74 0.94
CA ARG A 122 -15.26 6.98 -0.42
C ARG A 122 -14.22 7.77 -1.21
N PRO A 123 -14.17 7.62 -2.55
CA PRO A 123 -15.14 6.90 -3.41
C PRO A 123 -15.16 5.36 -3.33
N ALA A 124 -14.10 4.64 -3.67
CA ALA A 124 -14.14 3.17 -3.77
C ALA A 124 -12.76 2.52 -3.60
N GLY A 125 -12.66 1.44 -2.82
CA GLY A 125 -11.44 0.64 -2.66
C GLY A 125 -10.71 0.85 -1.33
N CYS A 126 -9.62 0.12 -1.14
CA CYS A 126 -8.62 0.42 -0.12
C CYS A 126 -7.42 0.99 -0.88
N TYR A 127 -7.03 2.21 -0.54
CA TYR A 127 -5.84 2.82 -1.13
C TYR A 127 -5.32 3.98 -0.30
N ALA A 128 -4.05 4.31 -0.51
CA ALA A 128 -3.42 5.49 0.05
C ALA A 128 -2.42 6.14 -0.91
N SER A 129 -2.17 7.42 -0.69
CA SER A 129 -0.99 8.10 -1.22
C SER A 129 0.26 7.64 -0.49
N VAL A 130 1.44 7.79 -1.12
CA VAL A 130 2.71 7.38 -0.53
C VAL A 130 3.45 8.57 0.06
N GLY A 131 3.71 8.53 1.37
CA GLY A 131 4.44 9.56 2.10
C GLY A 131 3.65 10.86 2.24
N ARG A 132 4.39 11.96 2.43
CA ARG A 132 3.85 13.32 2.52
C ARG A 132 3.98 14.06 1.20
N VAL A 133 2.88 14.61 0.71
CA VAL A 133 2.87 15.61 -0.36
C VAL A 133 2.59 16.98 0.25
N GLN A 134 3.25 18.03 -0.24
CA GLN A 134 2.98 19.41 0.15
C GLN A 134 1.69 19.97 -0.50
N ASP A 135 0.67 19.12 -0.60
CA ASP A 135 -0.70 19.41 -1.02
C ASP A 135 -1.62 18.40 -0.32
N SER A 136 -2.42 18.87 0.64
CA SER A 136 -3.31 17.99 1.42
C SER A 136 -4.38 17.29 0.58
N ASN A 137 -4.71 17.82 -0.61
CA ASN A 137 -5.65 17.15 -1.51
C ASN A 137 -5.07 15.87 -2.12
N GLN A 138 -3.74 15.68 -2.03
CA GLN A 138 -3.03 14.51 -2.53
C GLN A 138 -2.66 13.53 -1.42
N ASN A 139 -2.73 13.93 -0.14
CA ASN A 139 -2.50 13.06 1.01
C ASN A 139 -3.81 12.37 1.40
N VAL A 140 -4.15 11.25 0.73
CA VAL A 140 -5.43 10.56 0.91
C VAL A 140 -5.22 9.15 1.43
N MET A 141 -6.09 8.72 2.34
CA MET A 141 -6.24 7.33 2.76
C MET A 141 -7.72 6.96 2.71
N ASN A 142 -8.07 6.08 1.77
CA ASN A 142 -9.44 5.61 1.58
C ASN A 142 -9.62 4.20 2.15
N LEU A 143 -10.43 4.09 3.19
CA LEU A 143 -10.77 2.84 3.87
C LEU A 143 -12.25 2.53 3.65
N GLN A 144 -12.61 2.05 2.45
CA GLN A 144 -13.99 1.69 2.17
C GLN A 144 -14.48 0.54 3.07
N ALA A 145 -15.49 0.83 3.88
CA ALA A 145 -16.11 -0.14 4.77
C ALA A 145 -17.03 -1.14 4.03
N PRO A 146 -17.21 -2.37 4.56
CA PRO A 146 -16.50 -2.91 5.73
C PRO A 146 -15.11 -3.46 5.39
N GLY A 147 -14.82 -3.70 4.10
CA GLY A 147 -13.66 -4.49 3.67
C GLY A 147 -12.31 -3.92 4.09
N CYS A 148 -12.07 -2.62 3.91
CA CYS A 148 -10.79 -2.00 4.24
C CYS A 148 -10.55 -1.81 5.74
N LEU A 149 -11.55 -2.12 6.58
CA LEU A 149 -11.43 -2.08 8.05
C LEU A 149 -11.23 -3.48 8.65
N ALA A 150 -10.97 -4.48 7.81
CA ALA A 150 -10.71 -5.85 8.24
C ALA A 150 -9.20 -6.17 8.27
N GLY A 151 -8.81 -6.98 9.27
CA GLY A 151 -7.44 -7.46 9.43
C GLY A 151 -6.43 -6.32 9.57
N GLY A 152 -5.27 -6.46 8.91
CA GLY A 152 -4.22 -5.45 8.90
C GLY A 152 -4.40 -4.32 7.87
N THR A 153 -5.50 -4.28 7.11
CA THR A 153 -5.65 -3.34 5.99
C THR A 153 -5.48 -1.86 6.41
N PRO A 154 -6.06 -1.36 7.52
CA PRO A 154 -5.83 0.03 7.91
C PRO A 154 -4.36 0.33 8.23
N MET A 155 -3.64 -0.61 8.85
CA MET A 155 -2.22 -0.46 9.15
C MET A 155 -1.36 -0.47 7.87
N HIS A 156 -1.74 -1.29 6.88
CA HIS A 156 -1.10 -1.32 5.57
C HIS A 156 -1.20 0.06 4.88
N GLU A 157 -2.40 0.63 4.81
CA GLU A 157 -2.59 1.95 4.21
C GLU A 157 -1.87 3.06 5.01
N MET A 158 -1.78 2.93 6.34
CA MET A 158 -0.98 3.83 7.17
C MET A 158 0.53 3.73 6.87
N MET A 159 1.05 2.55 6.53
CA MET A 159 2.44 2.39 6.10
C MET A 159 2.69 3.08 4.75
N HIS A 160 1.75 3.04 3.81
CA HIS A 160 1.84 3.85 2.59
C HIS A 160 1.91 5.35 2.92
N ILE A 161 1.04 5.85 3.80
CA ILE A 161 1.08 7.24 4.25
C ILE A 161 2.44 7.62 4.89
N LEU A 162 3.11 6.68 5.54
CA LEU A 162 4.45 6.88 6.10
C LEU A 162 5.56 6.87 5.03
N GLY A 163 5.25 6.44 3.81
CA GLY A 163 6.14 6.45 2.68
C GLY A 163 6.64 5.07 2.26
N PHE A 164 6.14 3.99 2.84
CA PHE A 164 6.54 2.63 2.46
C PHE A 164 5.77 2.16 1.21
N LEU A 165 6.46 1.52 0.29
CA LEU A 165 5.89 0.76 -0.82
C LEU A 165 5.92 -0.73 -0.49
N HIS A 166 5.46 -1.54 -1.44
CA HIS A 166 5.41 -2.98 -1.27
C HIS A 166 6.78 -3.64 -1.21
N GLU A 167 6.90 -4.61 -0.29
CA GLU A 167 8.09 -5.44 -0.10
C GLU A 167 8.45 -6.19 -1.39
N VAL A 168 7.43 -6.64 -2.15
CA VAL A 168 7.59 -7.41 -3.40
C VAL A 168 8.21 -6.62 -4.57
N SER A 169 8.35 -5.31 -4.39
CA SER A 169 8.90 -4.37 -5.36
C SER A 169 10.33 -3.95 -4.99
N ARG A 170 10.92 -4.54 -3.94
CA ARG A 170 12.31 -4.32 -3.56
C ARG A 170 13.28 -4.67 -4.70
N PRO A 171 14.40 -3.93 -4.87
CA PRO A 171 15.42 -4.26 -5.87
C PRO A 171 16.01 -5.67 -5.72
N ASP A 172 16.16 -6.13 -4.48
CA ASP A 172 16.71 -7.44 -4.07
C ASP A 172 15.65 -8.56 -4.00
N ARG A 173 14.37 -8.28 -4.31
CA ARG A 173 13.29 -9.26 -4.13
C ARG A 173 13.47 -10.56 -4.90
N ASP A 174 14.19 -10.54 -6.03
CA ASP A 174 14.43 -11.74 -6.86
C ASP A 174 15.38 -12.74 -6.18
N ASP A 175 16.07 -12.37 -5.10
CA ASP A 175 16.83 -13.29 -4.25
C ASP A 175 15.92 -14.07 -3.28
N TYR A 176 14.68 -13.61 -3.08
CA TYR A 176 13.74 -14.10 -2.07
C TYR A 176 12.48 -14.70 -2.67
N ILE A 177 11.96 -14.14 -3.75
CA ILE A 177 10.73 -14.58 -4.41
C ILE A 177 10.89 -14.64 -5.93
N TYR A 178 10.14 -15.56 -6.54
CA TYR A 178 9.87 -15.59 -7.96
C TYR A 178 8.41 -15.23 -8.22
N VAL A 179 8.18 -14.32 -9.19
CA VAL A 179 6.83 -13.95 -9.64
C VAL A 179 6.43 -14.83 -10.83
N ASN A 180 5.61 -15.85 -10.55
CA ASN A 180 5.07 -16.74 -11.57
C ASN A 180 3.92 -16.07 -12.34
N ARG A 181 4.27 -15.39 -13.43
CA ARG A 181 3.32 -14.66 -14.27
C ARG A 181 2.24 -15.54 -14.91
N SER A 182 2.50 -16.84 -15.09
CA SER A 182 1.51 -17.77 -15.66
C SER A 182 0.39 -18.15 -14.69
N ALA A 183 0.58 -17.93 -13.38
CA ALA A 183 -0.42 -18.17 -12.34
C ALA A 183 -1.42 -17.02 -12.15
N LEU A 184 -1.14 -15.85 -12.73
CA LEU A 184 -2.04 -14.70 -12.71
C LEU A 184 -3.38 -15.03 -13.41
N GLU A 185 -4.46 -14.36 -13.01
CA GLU A 185 -5.71 -14.35 -13.77
C GLU A 185 -5.42 -14.03 -15.25
N PRO A 186 -6.07 -14.68 -16.23
CA PRO A 186 -5.73 -14.49 -17.65
C PRO A 186 -5.73 -13.02 -18.10
N ARG A 187 -6.64 -12.19 -17.58
CA ARG A 187 -6.70 -10.75 -17.88
C ARG A 187 -5.51 -9.93 -17.34
N TYR A 188 -4.79 -10.47 -16.36
CA TYR A 188 -3.62 -9.87 -15.72
C TYR A 188 -2.29 -10.37 -16.32
N GLN A 189 -2.33 -11.33 -17.25
CA GLN A 189 -1.13 -11.86 -17.93
C GLN A 189 -0.65 -10.92 -19.05
N THR A 190 -0.45 -9.64 -18.72
CA THR A 190 0.05 -8.63 -19.65
C THR A 190 1.33 -8.00 -19.09
N GLU A 191 2.17 -7.45 -19.98
CA GLU A 191 3.35 -6.69 -19.56
C GLU A 191 2.96 -5.43 -18.78
N SER A 192 1.90 -4.73 -19.17
CA SER A 192 1.45 -3.53 -18.47
C SER A 192 1.01 -3.82 -17.04
N PHE A 193 0.25 -4.90 -16.83
CA PHE A 193 -0.15 -5.32 -15.50
C PHE A 193 1.06 -5.72 -14.66
N TYR A 194 1.97 -6.53 -15.21
CA TYR A 194 3.18 -6.93 -14.49
C TYR A 194 4.02 -5.71 -14.09
N ARG A 195 4.24 -4.76 -15.01
CA ARG A 195 5.02 -3.56 -14.72
C ARG A 195 4.37 -2.67 -13.66
N ASN A 196 3.05 -2.54 -13.67
CA ASN A 196 2.34 -1.69 -12.71
C ASN A 196 2.21 -2.31 -11.32
N ASN A 197 2.32 -3.64 -11.18
CA ASN A 197 2.01 -4.32 -9.92
C ASN A 197 3.17 -5.11 -9.30
N PHE A 198 4.15 -5.52 -10.11
CA PHE A 198 5.23 -6.41 -9.69
C PHE A 198 6.62 -5.96 -10.17
N ALA A 199 6.74 -4.81 -10.85
CA ALA A 199 8.05 -4.27 -11.20
C ALA A 199 8.83 -3.92 -9.94
N LYS A 200 10.13 -4.25 -9.96
CA LYS A 200 11.08 -3.78 -8.95
C LYS A 200 11.38 -2.31 -9.20
N PHE A 201 11.70 -1.57 -8.15
CA PHE A 201 12.28 -0.24 -8.30
C PHE A 201 13.73 -0.34 -8.74
N GLU A 202 14.13 0.45 -9.74
CA GLU A 202 15.42 0.27 -10.40
C GLU A 202 16.56 1.10 -9.76
N ARG A 203 16.28 2.16 -8.96
CA ARG A 203 17.25 3.01 -8.22
C ARG A 203 16.61 3.69 -6.99
N ASP A 204 17.42 4.28 -6.10
CA ASP A 204 17.03 5.18 -4.98
C ASP A 204 16.04 4.61 -3.95
N VAL A 205 16.16 3.31 -3.70
CA VAL A 205 15.43 2.58 -2.67
C VAL A 205 16.29 2.43 -1.43
N GLU A 206 15.84 3.03 -0.33
CA GLU A 206 16.43 2.76 0.99
C GLU A 206 15.73 1.55 1.60
N THR A 207 16.50 0.48 1.84
CA THR A 207 16.05 -0.71 2.58
C THR A 207 16.32 -0.58 4.07
N TYR A 208 17.01 0.50 4.49
CA TYR A 208 17.50 0.74 5.85
C TYR A 208 18.37 -0.42 6.35
N ASN A 209 19.00 -1.15 5.43
CA ASN A 209 19.72 -2.39 5.70
C ASN A 209 18.87 -3.43 6.46
N ILE A 210 17.55 -3.40 6.26
CA ILE A 210 16.60 -4.38 6.80
C ILE A 210 16.41 -5.50 5.78
N ASP A 211 16.52 -6.73 6.29
CA ASP A 211 16.30 -7.96 5.54
C ASP A 211 14.90 -8.03 4.92
N TYR A 212 14.82 -8.65 3.75
CA TYR A 212 13.54 -8.95 3.10
C TYR A 212 12.64 -9.77 4.04
N ASN A 213 11.40 -9.31 4.24
CA ASN A 213 10.47 -9.90 5.21
C ASN A 213 9.18 -10.41 4.54
N TYR A 214 9.07 -11.74 4.38
CA TYR A 214 7.85 -12.39 3.87
C TYR A 214 6.59 -12.11 4.70
N GLY A 215 6.75 -11.84 6.00
CA GLY A 215 5.67 -11.52 6.93
C GLY A 215 5.40 -10.02 7.06
N SER A 216 6.05 -9.18 6.26
CA SER A 216 5.80 -7.73 6.24
C SER A 216 4.34 -7.46 5.89
N ILE A 217 3.72 -6.51 6.59
CA ILE A 217 2.37 -6.04 6.24
C ILE A 217 2.31 -5.43 4.84
N MET A 218 3.46 -5.01 4.30
CA MET A 218 3.64 -4.48 2.94
C MET A 218 3.98 -5.57 1.90
N HIS A 219 4.02 -6.84 2.29
CA HIS A 219 4.21 -7.94 1.35
C HIS A 219 2.85 -8.43 0.87
N TYR A 220 2.67 -8.54 -0.45
CA TYR A 220 1.48 -9.18 -1.01
C TYR A 220 1.34 -10.63 -0.55
N THR A 221 0.12 -11.14 -0.58
CA THR A 221 -0.11 -12.57 -0.42
C THR A 221 0.48 -13.38 -1.57
N ARG A 222 0.68 -14.66 -1.28
CA ARG A 222 1.12 -15.67 -2.25
C ARG A 222 0.23 -15.75 -3.51
N TYR A 223 -1.02 -15.29 -3.40
CA TYR A 223 -2.07 -15.41 -4.40
C TYR A 223 -2.49 -14.06 -4.99
N ALA A 224 -1.70 -13.00 -4.79
CA ALA A 224 -1.95 -11.68 -5.35
C ALA A 224 -2.18 -11.74 -6.87
N GLY A 225 -3.40 -11.43 -7.30
CA GLY A 225 -3.81 -11.48 -8.70
C GLY A 225 -3.93 -12.89 -9.31
N ALA A 226 -3.90 -13.95 -8.51
CA ALA A 226 -3.92 -15.34 -8.98
C ALA A 226 -5.28 -15.74 -9.55
N ARG A 227 -5.27 -16.57 -10.60
CA ARG A 227 -6.49 -17.21 -11.14
C ARG A 227 -7.11 -18.20 -10.18
N ASP A 228 -6.25 -18.95 -9.49
CA ASP A 228 -6.59 -20.11 -8.69
C ASP A 228 -5.63 -20.17 -7.50
N ARG A 229 -6.18 -20.39 -6.30
CA ARG A 229 -5.44 -20.47 -5.04
C ARG A 229 -4.58 -21.73 -4.92
N ASN A 230 -4.67 -22.67 -5.85
CA ASN A 230 -3.74 -23.79 -5.92
C ASN A 230 -2.42 -23.44 -6.63
N TYR A 231 -2.39 -22.32 -7.37
CA TYR A 231 -1.25 -21.91 -8.17
C TYR A 231 -0.75 -20.54 -7.68
N PRO A 232 0.28 -20.51 -6.81
CA PRO A 232 0.77 -19.26 -6.26
C PRO A 232 1.45 -18.39 -7.32
N VAL A 233 1.19 -17.08 -7.24
CA VAL A 233 1.86 -16.05 -8.06
C VAL A 233 3.22 -15.72 -7.46
N LEU A 234 3.32 -15.64 -6.12
CA LEU A 234 4.59 -15.43 -5.44
C LEU A 234 5.12 -16.76 -4.90
N VAL A 235 6.33 -17.13 -5.30
CA VAL A 235 6.99 -18.38 -4.90
C VAL A 235 8.25 -18.03 -4.13
N ASN A 236 8.32 -18.40 -2.84
CA ASN A 236 9.53 -18.20 -2.04
C ASN A 236 10.67 -19.07 -2.58
N LEU A 237 11.84 -18.46 -2.74
CA LEU A 237 13.07 -19.13 -3.20
C LEU A 237 13.94 -19.62 -2.03
N VAL A 238 13.80 -18.98 -0.87
CA VAL A 238 14.49 -19.34 0.37
C VAL A 238 13.47 -19.92 1.35
N SER A 239 13.83 -20.99 2.08
CA SER A 239 12.96 -21.57 3.10
C SER A 239 12.91 -20.67 4.34
N GLU A 240 11.75 -20.55 4.98
CA GLU A 240 11.56 -19.76 6.21
C GLU A 240 12.45 -20.23 7.39
N GLN A 241 13.08 -21.40 7.27
CA GLN A 241 13.91 -22.02 8.32
C GLN A 241 15.34 -21.48 8.40
N SER A 242 15.80 -20.66 7.45
CA SER A 242 17.18 -20.16 7.45
C SER A 242 17.36 -18.76 8.08
N LYS A 243 16.30 -18.13 8.60
CA LYS A 243 16.39 -16.81 9.26
C LYS A 243 15.67 -16.82 10.61
N THR A 244 16.15 -17.63 11.54
CA THR A 244 15.96 -17.35 12.96
C THR A 244 17.07 -16.39 13.38
N LEU A 245 16.77 -15.11 13.52
CA LEU A 245 17.64 -14.16 14.20
C LEU A 245 16.78 -13.26 15.11
N PHE A 246 16.94 -13.53 16.41
CA PHE A 246 16.67 -12.72 17.61
C PHE A 246 15.39 -11.89 17.71
#